data_AF-A0A1I2YI43-F1
#
_entry.id   AF-A0A1I2YI43-F1
#
_cell.length_a   1.000
_cell.length_b   1.000
_cell.length_c   1.000
_cell.angle_alpha   90.00
_cell.angle_beta   90.00
_cell.angle_gamma   90.00
#
_symmetry.space_group_name_H-M   'P 1'
#
loop_
_entity.id
_entity.type
_entity.pdbx_description
1 polymer ?
#
loop_
_entity_poly.entity_id
_entity_poly.type
_entity_poly.pdbx_seq_one_letter_code
_entity_poly.pdbx_strand_id
1 'polypeptide(L)'
;MSEYLQNHEYKQKILKGLIQDLHNGRDFNEVKKEFSELVQGIDATEIADMEQRLITEGMPPEEIKKLCDVHAAVFRDALSQNEQPEYQPGHPLYTLKHENDEARKLLDEIDDQIEGLTASAGQKVPIGELRKSLDFFSQNLDKHFSKKENIIFPYLERRGITGPPSVMWSVDDEIRGMLKELKNSLKNLEQENSQATTTAEELFSKIKNKVTEMFYKEEAILSPMLKESLTDQEWAEIKEQEAEFGEVFSVPGADFWQPEATAAKFTGINNKSSAVELDTGALTPQQINALLTNLPVDITFVDENDEVRYFSQTKERVFTRTKSIIGRKVQNCHPPESVHVVEKIVNDFKSGKHNTADFWLELNGKFIYIKYLAVKDEHGKYMGTMEVSQDITALRALEGERRLLQYEKSNTPPN
;
A
#
# COMPACT_ATOMS: atom_id res chain seq x y z
N MET A 1 -44.06 20.92 8.66
CA MET A 1 -43.05 21.02 7.58
C MET A 1 -41.61 20.92 8.10
N SER A 2 -41.30 21.21 9.37
CA SER A 2 -39.94 21.02 9.92
C SER A 2 -39.64 19.62 10.48
N GLU A 3 -40.65 18.80 10.81
CA GLU A 3 -40.44 17.43 11.31
C GLU A 3 -40.01 16.41 10.23
N TYR A 4 -40.27 16.69 8.94
CA TYR A 4 -39.91 15.78 7.85
C TYR A 4 -38.42 15.87 7.44
N LEU A 5 -37.74 16.96 7.78
CA LEU A 5 -36.32 17.19 7.49
C LEU A 5 -35.37 16.44 8.45
N GLN A 6 -35.88 15.80 9.50
CA GLN A 6 -35.09 15.00 10.45
C GLN A 6 -35.10 13.48 10.14
N ASN A 7 -35.81 13.03 9.11
CA ASN A 7 -35.89 11.61 8.77
C ASN A 7 -34.82 11.23 7.73
N HIS A 8 -33.87 10.37 8.11
CA HIS A 8 -32.76 9.90 7.25
C HIS A 8 -33.27 9.26 5.94
N GLU A 9 -34.37 8.52 5.97
CA GLU A 9 -34.96 7.91 4.76
C GLU A 9 -35.47 8.96 3.77
N TYR A 10 -36.00 10.07 4.28
CA TYR A 10 -36.50 11.16 3.45
C TYR A 10 -35.37 11.91 2.75
N LYS A 11 -34.29 12.21 3.50
CA LYS A 11 -33.07 12.81 2.93
C LYS A 11 -32.45 11.91 1.88
N GLN A 12 -32.39 10.60 2.12
CA GLN A 12 -31.83 9.62 1.18
C GLN A 12 -32.64 9.59 -0.13
N LYS A 13 -33.97 9.69 -0.04
CA LYS A 13 -34.84 9.73 -1.21
C LYS A 13 -34.65 11.01 -2.06
N ILE A 14 -34.46 12.16 -1.41
CA ILE A 14 -34.15 13.41 -2.11
C ILE A 14 -32.76 13.33 -2.74
N LEU A 15 -31.77 12.82 -2.00
CA LEU A 15 -30.41 12.62 -2.49
C LEU A 15 -30.43 11.81 -3.79
N LYS A 16 -31.09 10.65 -3.79
CA LYS A 16 -31.28 9.79 -4.96
C LYS A 16 -31.91 10.51 -6.14
N GLY A 17 -32.90 11.38 -5.89
CA GLY A 17 -33.55 12.20 -6.92
C GLY A 17 -32.58 13.21 -7.55
N LEU A 18 -31.79 13.91 -6.73
CA LEU A 18 -30.78 14.84 -7.21
C LEU A 18 -29.71 14.15 -8.08
N ILE A 19 -29.33 12.90 -7.73
CA ILE A 19 -28.42 12.09 -8.55
C ILE A 19 -29.02 11.82 -9.93
N GLN A 20 -30.28 11.38 -9.97
CA GLN A 20 -30.97 11.07 -11.23
C GLN A 20 -31.16 12.32 -12.09
N ASP A 21 -31.49 13.45 -11.48
CA ASP A 21 -31.66 14.73 -12.19
C ASP A 21 -30.37 15.21 -12.85
N LEU A 22 -29.23 15.08 -12.16
CA LEU A 22 -27.93 15.42 -12.72
C LEU A 22 -27.58 14.53 -13.93
N HIS A 23 -27.94 13.25 -13.87
CA HIS A 23 -27.77 12.30 -14.98
C HIS A 23 -28.68 12.60 -16.18
N ASN A 24 -29.88 13.12 -15.90
CA ASN A 24 -30.84 13.54 -16.91
C ASN A 24 -30.49 14.91 -17.53
N GLY A 25 -29.34 15.50 -17.18
CA GLY A 25 -28.81 16.72 -17.80
C GLY A 25 -29.29 18.03 -17.16
N ARG A 26 -29.78 17.98 -15.91
CA ARG A 26 -30.10 19.19 -15.14
C ARG A 26 -28.84 20.02 -14.86
N ASP A 27 -29.00 21.33 -14.74
CA ASP A 27 -27.88 22.25 -14.52
C ASP A 27 -27.14 21.97 -13.20
N PHE A 28 -25.81 21.95 -13.27
CA PHE A 28 -24.94 21.64 -12.14
C PHE A 28 -25.10 22.62 -10.98
N ASN A 29 -25.26 23.93 -11.24
CA ASN A 29 -25.33 24.94 -10.19
C ASN A 29 -26.69 24.92 -9.47
N GLU A 30 -27.76 24.58 -10.18
CA GLU A 30 -29.08 24.38 -9.56
C GLU A 30 -29.08 23.18 -8.62
N VAL A 31 -28.53 22.04 -9.07
CA VAL A 31 -28.41 20.84 -8.23
C VAL A 31 -27.48 21.10 -7.04
N LYS A 32 -26.38 21.83 -7.25
CA LYS A 32 -25.46 22.26 -6.17
C LYS A 32 -26.23 22.96 -5.04
N LYS A 33 -27.10 23.91 -5.39
CA LYS A 33 -27.84 24.72 -4.41
C LYS A 33 -28.86 23.89 -3.61
N GLU A 34 -29.67 23.07 -4.29
CA GLU A 34 -30.65 22.20 -3.63
C GLU A 34 -29.97 21.17 -2.72
N PHE A 35 -28.82 20.66 -3.15
CA PHE A 35 -28.01 19.76 -2.34
C PHE A 35 -27.47 20.46 -1.09
N SER A 36 -26.91 21.68 -1.21
CA SER A 36 -26.38 22.46 -0.08
C SER A 36 -27.42 22.72 1.01
N GLU A 37 -28.67 23.00 0.62
CA GLU A 37 -29.78 23.21 1.56
C GLU A 37 -30.18 21.90 2.27
N LEU A 38 -30.06 20.75 1.59
CA LEU A 38 -30.39 19.44 2.15
C LEU A 38 -29.34 18.93 3.14
N VAL A 39 -28.06 19.15 2.86
CA VAL A 39 -26.93 18.65 3.68
C VAL A 39 -26.46 19.61 4.76
N GLN A 40 -27.15 20.74 4.93
CA GLN A 40 -26.83 21.70 5.96
C GLN A 40 -26.96 21.07 7.36
N GLY A 41 -25.84 20.95 8.08
CA GLY A 41 -25.78 20.34 9.42
C GLY A 41 -25.73 18.80 9.43
N ILE A 42 -25.36 18.16 8.32
CA ILE A 42 -25.09 16.72 8.24
C ILE A 42 -23.57 16.50 8.28
N ASP A 43 -23.11 15.51 9.05
CA ASP A 43 -21.70 15.15 9.10
C ASP A 43 -21.25 14.38 7.84
N ALA A 44 -19.93 14.32 7.60
CA ALA A 44 -19.38 13.65 6.43
C ALA A 44 -19.67 12.14 6.42
N THR A 45 -19.80 11.54 7.60
CA THR A 45 -19.97 10.11 7.83
C THR A 45 -21.40 9.67 7.48
N GLU A 46 -22.41 10.46 7.84
CA GLU A 46 -23.81 10.24 7.53
C GLU A 46 -24.05 10.29 6.01
N ILE A 47 -23.35 11.17 5.30
CA ILE A 47 -23.46 11.23 3.83
C ILE A 47 -22.76 10.04 3.18
N ALA A 48 -21.58 9.63 3.66
CA ALA A 48 -20.91 8.42 3.18
C ALA A 48 -21.79 7.17 3.40
N ASP A 49 -22.48 7.09 4.54
CA ASP A 49 -23.46 6.03 4.82
C ASP A 49 -24.63 6.04 3.84
N MET A 50 -25.14 7.23 3.50
CA MET A 50 -26.22 7.37 2.51
C MET A 50 -25.76 6.92 1.11
N GLU A 51 -24.54 7.25 0.69
CA GLU A 51 -23.96 6.79 -0.58
C GLU A 51 -23.80 5.26 -0.60
N GLN A 52 -23.27 4.69 0.49
CA GLN A 52 -23.07 3.24 0.61
C GLN A 52 -24.40 2.48 0.49
N ARG A 53 -25.49 3.04 1.04
CA ARG A 53 -26.83 2.49 0.88
C ARG A 53 -27.31 2.57 -0.57
N LEU A 54 -27.04 3.66 -1.28
CA LEU A 54 -27.41 3.80 -2.69
C LEU A 54 -26.69 2.75 -3.57
N ILE A 55 -25.41 2.47 -3.29
CA ILE A 55 -24.67 1.38 -3.94
C ILE A 55 -25.34 0.04 -3.66
N THR A 56 -25.67 -0.20 -2.38
CA THR A 56 -26.33 -1.44 -1.94
C THR A 56 -27.71 -1.63 -2.58
N GLU A 57 -28.42 -0.53 -2.87
CA GLU A 57 -29.70 -0.51 -3.60
C GLU A 57 -29.55 -0.71 -5.12
N GLY A 58 -28.33 -0.89 -5.63
CA GLY A 58 -28.06 -1.22 -7.03
C GLY A 58 -27.68 -0.04 -7.92
N MET A 59 -27.37 1.13 -7.34
CA MET A 59 -26.79 2.24 -8.10
C MET A 59 -25.33 1.93 -8.47
N PRO A 60 -24.92 2.03 -9.75
CA PRO A 60 -23.54 1.78 -10.14
C PRO A 60 -22.58 2.80 -9.50
N PRO A 61 -21.40 2.36 -9.00
CA PRO A 61 -20.40 3.26 -8.41
C PRO A 61 -19.97 4.40 -9.36
N GLU A 62 -19.96 4.16 -10.67
CA GLU A 62 -19.62 5.17 -11.67
C GLU A 62 -20.66 6.32 -11.73
N GLU A 63 -21.92 6.05 -11.41
CA GLU A 63 -22.97 7.06 -11.39
C GLU A 63 -22.82 8.00 -10.19
N ILE A 64 -22.33 7.47 -9.07
CA ILE A 64 -21.95 8.23 -7.87
C ILE A 64 -20.68 9.04 -8.12
N LYS A 65 -19.76 8.54 -8.96
CA LYS A 65 -18.52 9.25 -9.33
C LYS A 65 -18.77 10.59 -10.02
N LYS A 66 -19.82 10.72 -10.85
CA LYS A 66 -20.23 12.03 -11.42
C LYS A 66 -20.77 13.00 -10.36
N LEU A 67 -21.34 12.46 -9.28
CA LEU A 67 -21.69 13.26 -8.12
C LEU A 67 -20.46 13.66 -7.32
N CYS A 68 -19.31 12.96 -7.38
CA CYS A 68 -18.13 13.34 -6.60
C CYS A 68 -17.66 14.78 -6.86
N ASP A 69 -17.89 15.34 -8.05
CA ASP A 69 -17.54 16.73 -8.35
C ASP A 69 -18.57 17.73 -7.76
N VAL A 70 -19.87 17.41 -7.78
CA VAL A 70 -20.92 18.18 -7.09
C VAL A 70 -20.77 18.04 -5.57
N HIS A 71 -20.61 16.82 -5.07
CA HIS A 71 -20.31 16.47 -3.69
C HIS A 71 -19.10 17.25 -3.22
N ALA A 72 -17.93 17.14 -3.86
CA ALA A 72 -16.75 17.87 -3.40
C ALA A 72 -16.96 19.39 -3.36
N ALA A 73 -17.73 19.95 -4.30
CA ALA A 73 -18.02 21.39 -4.34
C ALA A 73 -19.05 21.84 -3.30
N VAL A 74 -20.07 21.04 -2.98
CA VAL A 74 -21.08 21.34 -1.95
C VAL A 74 -20.57 21.01 -0.55
N PHE A 75 -19.94 19.86 -0.40
CA PHE A 75 -19.28 19.47 0.83
C PHE A 75 -18.17 20.45 1.19
N ARG A 76 -17.47 21.06 0.24
CA ARG A 76 -16.50 22.12 0.57
C ARG A 76 -17.15 23.28 1.33
N ASP A 77 -18.36 23.66 0.94
CA ASP A 77 -19.12 24.74 1.58
C ASP A 77 -19.79 24.28 2.89
N ALA A 78 -20.16 23.00 3.03
CA ALA A 78 -20.76 22.44 4.24
C ALA A 78 -19.72 22.02 5.30
N LEU A 79 -18.65 21.35 4.89
CA LEU A 79 -17.53 20.87 5.73
C LEU A 79 -16.56 21.97 6.13
N SER A 80 -16.52 23.10 5.42
CA SER A 80 -15.79 24.29 5.91
C SER A 80 -16.37 24.84 7.22
N GLN A 81 -17.55 24.36 7.65
CA GLN A 81 -18.12 24.64 8.96
C GLN A 81 -17.85 23.56 10.03
N ASN A 82 -17.25 22.41 9.66
CA ASN A 82 -16.89 21.39 10.65
C ASN A 82 -15.65 21.83 11.44
N GLU A 83 -15.66 21.55 12.75
CA GLU A 83 -14.47 21.75 13.58
C GLU A 83 -13.33 20.88 13.06
N GLN A 84 -12.25 21.53 12.63
CA GLN A 84 -11.03 20.86 12.25
C GLN A 84 -10.40 20.20 13.49
N PRO A 85 -9.89 18.96 13.38
CA PRO A 85 -9.26 18.30 14.51
C PRO A 85 -8.04 19.11 14.97
N GLU A 86 -7.75 19.08 16.27
CA GLU A 86 -6.53 19.68 16.80
C GLU A 86 -5.31 18.88 16.32
N TYR A 87 -4.44 19.53 15.55
CA TYR A 87 -3.20 18.93 15.05
C TYR A 87 -2.09 19.05 16.10
N GLN A 88 -2.00 18.05 16.99
CA GLN A 88 -0.98 18.00 18.02
C GLN A 88 0.38 17.52 17.45
N PRO A 89 1.49 18.26 17.64
CA PRO A 89 2.79 17.84 17.11
C PRO A 89 3.21 16.44 17.57
N GLY A 90 3.59 15.59 16.61
CA GLY A 90 3.95 14.18 16.84
C GLY A 90 2.79 13.19 16.68
N HIS A 91 1.54 13.66 16.52
CA HIS A 91 0.39 12.82 16.19
C HIS A 91 0.35 12.55 14.67
N PRO A 92 -0.04 11.35 14.18
CA PRO A 92 -0.09 11.05 12.74
C PRO A 92 -0.90 12.06 11.90
N LEU A 93 -2.06 12.53 12.39
CA LEU A 93 -2.80 13.65 11.75
C LEU A 93 -1.97 14.92 11.56
N TYR A 94 -1.11 15.27 12.53
CA TYR A 94 -0.20 16.42 12.37
C TYR A 94 0.83 16.14 11.29
N THR A 95 1.38 14.93 11.22
CA THR A 95 2.29 14.49 10.16
C THR A 95 1.64 14.61 8.78
N LEU A 96 0.41 14.11 8.62
CA LEU A 96 -0.36 14.20 7.37
C LEU A 96 -0.54 15.67 6.94
N LYS A 97 -0.96 16.53 7.85
CA LYS A 97 -1.13 17.96 7.57
C LYS A 97 0.21 18.65 7.25
N HIS A 98 1.25 18.36 8.01
CA HIS A 98 2.58 18.92 7.81
C HIS A 98 3.09 18.59 6.41
N GLU A 99 2.95 17.34 5.97
CA GLU A 99 3.34 16.92 4.62
C GLU A 99 2.56 17.66 3.53
N ASN A 100 1.26 17.87 3.72
CA ASN A 100 0.45 18.66 2.80
C ASN A 100 0.94 20.11 2.71
N ASP A 101 1.26 20.73 3.85
CA ASP A 101 1.74 22.11 3.91
C ASP A 101 3.12 22.26 3.26
N GLU A 102 4.04 21.32 3.45
CA GLU A 102 5.37 21.35 2.81
C GLU A 102 5.31 21.00 1.32
N ALA A 103 4.46 20.05 0.94
CA ALA A 103 4.22 19.72 -0.45
C ALA A 103 3.64 20.91 -1.23
N ARG A 104 2.76 21.72 -0.62
CA ARG A 104 2.25 22.97 -1.22
C ARG A 104 3.36 23.98 -1.50
N LYS A 105 4.28 24.20 -0.55
CA LYS A 105 5.41 25.12 -0.76
C LYS A 105 6.27 24.68 -1.94
N LEU A 106 6.55 23.39 -2.04
CA LEU A 106 7.34 22.84 -3.14
C LEU A 106 6.57 22.87 -4.47
N LEU A 107 5.25 22.68 -4.46
CA LEU A 107 4.41 22.89 -5.64
C LEU A 107 4.50 24.33 -6.15
N ASP A 108 4.44 25.32 -5.26
CA ASP A 108 4.57 26.73 -5.62
C ASP A 108 5.96 27.04 -6.16
N GLU A 109 7.03 26.50 -5.57
CA GLU A 109 8.40 26.64 -6.10
C GLU A 109 8.53 26.04 -7.51
N ILE A 110 7.94 24.87 -7.76
CA ILE A 110 7.94 24.25 -9.09
C ILE A 110 7.13 25.07 -10.10
N ASP A 111 6.04 25.69 -9.67
CA ASP A 111 5.22 26.60 -10.50
C ASP A 111 6.05 27.80 -10.95
N ASP A 112 6.71 28.49 -10.00
CA ASP A 112 7.61 29.62 -10.27
C ASP A 112 8.74 29.23 -11.24
N GLN A 113 9.31 28.02 -11.06
CA GLN A 113 10.33 27.48 -11.95
C GLN A 113 9.78 27.28 -13.36
N ILE A 114 8.56 26.75 -13.52
CA ILE A 114 7.92 26.49 -14.82
C ILE A 114 7.54 27.80 -15.53
N GLU A 115 6.97 28.78 -14.82
CA GLU A 115 6.68 30.12 -15.35
C GLU A 115 7.97 30.84 -15.79
N GLY A 116 9.06 30.67 -15.03
CA GLY A 116 10.39 31.18 -15.40
C GLY A 116 10.89 30.64 -16.75
N LEU A 117 10.44 29.44 -17.15
CA LEU A 117 10.83 28.82 -18.42
C LEU A 117 10.09 29.43 -19.62
N THR A 118 8.84 29.83 -19.45
CA THR A 118 8.02 30.44 -20.50
C THR A 118 8.39 31.91 -20.72
N ALA A 119 8.78 32.62 -19.65
CA ALA A 119 9.24 34.00 -19.72
C ALA A 119 10.64 34.15 -20.38
N SER A 120 11.49 33.13 -20.27
CA SER A 120 12.88 33.15 -20.75
C SER A 120 13.03 32.65 -22.19
N ALA A 121 12.33 33.28 -23.14
CA ALA A 121 12.45 32.92 -24.56
C ALA A 121 13.88 33.17 -25.09
N GLY A 122 14.71 32.11 -25.18
CA GLY A 122 16.00 32.12 -25.86
C GLY A 122 17.27 32.08 -24.98
N GLN A 123 17.15 31.87 -23.67
CA GLN A 123 18.30 31.51 -22.82
C GLN A 123 18.29 30.01 -22.51
N LYS A 124 19.48 29.42 -22.34
CA LYS A 124 19.63 28.04 -21.84
C LYS A 124 18.96 27.94 -20.47
N VAL A 125 17.76 27.38 -20.48
CA VAL A 125 16.99 27.13 -19.27
C VAL A 125 17.71 26.08 -18.41
N PRO A 126 17.93 26.33 -17.11
CA PRO A 126 18.44 25.32 -16.18
C PRO A 126 17.36 24.28 -15.84
N ILE A 127 16.93 23.47 -16.83
CA ILE A 127 15.95 22.38 -16.68
C ILE A 127 16.39 21.37 -15.61
N GLY A 128 17.69 21.28 -15.33
CA GLY A 128 18.25 20.38 -14.34
C GLY A 128 17.75 20.63 -12.91
N GLU A 129 17.47 21.88 -12.53
CA GLU A 129 16.92 22.20 -11.20
C GLU A 129 15.45 21.83 -11.11
N LEU A 130 14.65 22.21 -12.11
CA LEU A 130 13.24 21.79 -12.22
C LEU A 130 13.08 20.27 -12.19
N ARG A 131 13.92 19.53 -12.93
CA ARG A 131 13.89 18.06 -12.92
C ARG A 131 14.16 17.50 -11.51
N LYS A 132 15.12 18.07 -10.77
CA LYS A 132 15.42 17.66 -9.40
C LYS A 132 14.25 17.96 -8.46
N SER A 133 13.68 19.16 -8.52
CA SER A 133 12.54 19.54 -7.68
C SER A 133 11.33 18.65 -7.98
N LEU A 134 11.02 18.39 -9.26
CA LEU A 134 9.94 17.50 -9.66
C LEU A 134 10.20 16.03 -9.27
N ASP A 135 11.44 15.57 -9.34
CA ASP A 135 11.81 14.23 -8.90
C ASP A 135 11.65 14.06 -7.39
N PHE A 136 12.16 15.02 -6.62
CA PHE A 136 11.98 15.06 -5.17
C PHE A 136 10.50 15.15 -4.79
N PHE A 137 9.74 16.06 -5.42
CA PHE A 137 8.31 16.21 -5.18
C PHE A 137 7.55 14.91 -5.44
N SER A 138 7.74 14.32 -6.62
CA SER A 138 7.02 13.10 -7.00
C SER A 138 7.40 11.88 -6.16
N GLN A 139 8.64 11.76 -5.70
CA GLN A 139 9.05 10.67 -4.80
C GLN A 139 8.41 10.83 -3.42
N ASN A 140 8.41 12.04 -2.86
CA ASN A 140 7.83 12.28 -1.55
C ASN A 140 6.30 12.24 -1.58
N LEU A 141 5.67 12.73 -2.65
CA LEU A 141 4.22 12.62 -2.82
C LEU A 141 3.79 11.15 -2.94
N ASP A 142 4.55 10.31 -3.64
CA ASP A 142 4.27 8.89 -3.74
C ASP A 142 4.37 8.18 -2.37
N LYS A 143 5.36 8.55 -1.54
CA LYS A 143 5.42 8.07 -0.16
C LYS A 143 4.21 8.52 0.66
N HIS A 144 3.83 9.79 0.57
CA HIS A 144 2.67 10.35 1.27
C HIS A 144 1.38 9.58 0.91
N PHE A 145 1.11 9.40 -0.38
CA PHE A 145 -0.03 8.60 -0.85
C PHE A 145 0.09 7.15 -0.40
N SER A 146 1.26 6.54 -0.49
CA SER A 146 1.46 5.14 -0.07
C SER A 146 1.20 4.93 1.42
N LYS A 147 1.53 5.89 2.30
CA LYS A 147 1.17 5.82 3.72
C LYS A 147 -0.33 5.87 3.92
N LYS A 148 -0.99 6.81 3.25
CA LYS A 148 -2.45 6.95 3.29
C LYS A 148 -3.14 5.65 2.81
N GLU A 149 -2.65 5.09 1.71
CA GLU A 149 -3.21 3.89 1.06
C GLU A 149 -2.96 2.59 1.84
N ASN A 150 -1.74 2.39 2.36
CA ASN A 150 -1.33 1.10 2.92
C ASN A 150 -1.40 1.05 4.45
N ILE A 151 -1.43 2.20 5.12
CA ILE A 151 -1.55 2.27 6.59
C ILE A 151 -2.93 2.78 6.97
N ILE A 152 -3.32 3.98 6.51
CA ILE A 152 -4.51 4.69 7.02
C ILE A 152 -5.82 4.06 6.53
N PHE A 153 -5.98 3.87 5.21
CA PHE A 153 -7.20 3.33 4.61
C PHE A 153 -7.64 1.98 5.19
N PRO A 154 -6.75 0.99 5.44
CA PRO A 154 -7.14 -0.26 6.09
C PRO A 154 -7.89 -0.11 7.43
N TYR A 155 -7.59 0.92 8.24
CA TYR A 155 -8.31 1.15 9.51
C TYR A 155 -9.73 1.68 9.30
N LEU A 156 -9.98 2.44 8.22
CA LEU A 156 -11.31 2.89 7.83
C LEU A 156 -12.12 1.74 7.22
N GLU A 157 -11.49 0.94 6.36
CA GLU A 157 -12.13 -0.20 5.70
C GLU A 157 -12.58 -1.28 6.70
N ARG A 158 -11.81 -1.51 7.76
CA ARG A 158 -12.20 -2.39 8.89
C ARG A 158 -13.50 -1.96 9.58
N ARG A 159 -13.84 -0.67 9.49
CA ARG A 159 -15.07 -0.08 10.04
C ARG A 159 -16.18 0.00 9.00
N GLY A 160 -15.97 -0.51 7.79
CA GLY A 160 -16.94 -0.48 6.69
C GLY A 160 -16.88 0.77 5.83
N ILE A 161 -16.00 1.72 6.12
CA ILE A 161 -15.82 2.95 5.35
C ILE A 161 -14.88 2.65 4.18
N THR A 162 -15.43 2.34 3.01
CA THR A 162 -14.66 1.90 1.83
C THR A 162 -14.75 2.85 0.63
N GLY A 163 -15.83 3.65 0.53
CA GLY A 163 -16.06 4.60 -0.56
C GLY A 163 -15.00 5.71 -0.64
N PRO A 164 -14.82 6.54 0.40
CA PRO A 164 -13.85 7.63 0.38
C PRO A 164 -12.41 7.18 0.13
N PRO A 165 -11.89 6.12 0.80
CA PRO A 165 -10.58 5.54 0.49
C PRO A 165 -10.41 5.15 -0.99
N SER A 166 -11.38 4.43 -1.56
CA SER A 166 -11.30 3.97 -2.95
C SER A 166 -11.28 5.13 -3.96
N VAL A 167 -12.11 6.16 -3.72
CA VAL A 167 -12.14 7.35 -4.59
C VAL A 167 -10.84 8.15 -4.47
N MET A 168 -10.32 8.32 -3.26
CA MET A 168 -9.04 9.02 -3.05
C MET A 168 -7.89 8.29 -3.75
N TRP A 169 -7.77 6.97 -3.58
CA TRP A 169 -6.74 6.16 -4.24
C TRP A 169 -6.81 6.32 -5.77
N SER A 170 -8.02 6.25 -6.36
CA SER A 170 -8.17 6.47 -7.81
C SER A 170 -7.62 7.83 -8.26
N VAL A 171 -7.77 8.88 -7.44
CA VAL A 171 -7.25 10.22 -7.76
C VAL A 171 -5.74 10.28 -7.53
N ASP A 172 -5.21 9.60 -6.51
CA ASP A 172 -3.76 9.48 -6.26
C ASP A 172 -3.06 8.83 -7.47
N ASP A 173 -3.65 7.77 -8.03
CA ASP A 173 -3.14 7.11 -9.25
C ASP A 173 -3.21 8.01 -10.50
N GLU A 174 -4.27 8.80 -10.65
CA GLU A 174 -4.35 9.81 -11.71
C GLU A 174 -3.22 10.84 -11.58
N ILE A 175 -2.96 11.34 -10.36
CA ILE A 175 -1.88 12.29 -10.08
C ILE A 175 -0.50 11.67 -10.39
N ARG A 176 -0.25 10.43 -9.96
CA ARG A 176 0.99 9.68 -10.29
C ARG A 176 1.18 9.57 -11.80
N GLY A 177 0.11 9.26 -12.54
CA GLY A 177 0.10 9.19 -14.00
C GLY A 177 0.50 10.53 -14.63
N MET A 178 -0.14 11.62 -14.21
CA MET A 178 0.13 12.97 -14.73
C MET A 178 1.56 13.44 -14.42
N LEU A 179 2.07 13.17 -13.21
CA LEU A 179 3.46 13.48 -12.85
C LEU A 179 4.47 12.72 -13.72
N LYS A 180 4.18 11.45 -14.03
CA LYS A 180 5.01 10.65 -14.94
C LYS A 180 5.00 11.21 -16.36
N GLU A 181 3.83 11.64 -16.84
CA GLU A 181 3.70 12.32 -18.14
C GLU A 181 4.50 13.62 -18.19
N LEU A 182 4.40 14.45 -17.14
CA LEU A 182 5.17 15.69 -17.03
C LEU A 182 6.68 15.42 -17.00
N LYS A 183 7.15 14.47 -16.21
CA LYS A 183 8.57 14.09 -16.20
C LYS A 183 9.06 13.65 -17.58
N ASN A 184 8.22 12.94 -18.35
CA ASN A 184 8.57 12.51 -19.70
C ASN A 184 8.57 13.66 -20.71
N SER A 185 7.64 14.62 -20.60
CA SER A 185 7.65 15.81 -21.46
C SER A 185 8.90 16.66 -21.20
N LEU A 186 9.32 16.79 -19.94
CA LEU A 186 10.54 17.50 -19.56
C LEU A 186 11.84 16.84 -20.03
N LYS A 187 11.86 15.51 -20.27
CA LYS A 187 13.03 14.83 -20.87
C LYS A 187 13.28 15.28 -22.30
N ASN A 188 12.22 15.56 -23.04
CA ASN A 188 12.29 15.93 -24.46
C ASN A 188 12.58 17.43 -24.69
N LEU A 189 12.58 18.25 -23.63
CA LEU A 189 12.81 19.70 -23.68
C LEU A 189 14.28 20.13 -23.88
N GLU A 190 15.21 19.19 -24.06
CA GLU A 190 16.62 19.53 -24.38
C GLU A 190 16.80 20.14 -25.78
N GLN A 191 15.78 20.10 -26.63
CA GLN A 191 15.76 20.77 -27.93
C GLN A 191 14.80 21.96 -27.89
N GLU A 192 15.27 23.13 -28.31
CA GLU A 192 14.56 24.42 -28.36
C GLU A 192 13.19 24.32 -29.05
N ASN A 193 12.16 23.92 -28.31
CA ASN A 193 10.80 23.83 -28.81
C ASN A 193 9.85 24.53 -27.84
N SER A 194 9.52 25.79 -28.14
CA SER A 194 8.62 26.63 -27.34
C SER A 194 7.25 25.98 -27.08
N GLN A 195 6.78 25.11 -27.97
CA GLN A 195 5.51 24.39 -27.81
C GLN A 195 5.57 23.35 -26.66
N ALA A 196 6.73 22.76 -26.40
CA ALA A 196 6.89 21.79 -25.33
C ALA A 196 6.87 22.46 -23.94
N THR A 197 7.29 23.73 -23.84
CA THR A 197 7.25 24.51 -22.59
C THR A 197 5.81 24.86 -22.21
N THR A 198 5.00 25.35 -23.15
CA THR A 198 3.56 25.61 -22.92
C THR A 198 2.81 24.34 -22.54
N THR A 199 3.13 23.21 -23.18
CA THR A 199 2.52 21.92 -22.83
C THR A 199 2.85 21.49 -21.40
N ALA A 200 4.08 21.72 -20.93
CA ALA A 200 4.50 21.40 -19.58
C ALA A 200 3.81 22.29 -18.53
N GLU A 201 3.65 23.58 -18.82
CA GLU A 201 2.93 24.54 -17.97
C GLU A 201 1.45 24.17 -17.81
N GLU A 202 0.75 23.90 -18.91
CA GLU A 202 -0.66 23.46 -18.87
C GLU A 202 -0.83 22.15 -18.09
N LEU A 203 0.09 21.19 -18.27
CA LEU A 203 0.05 19.92 -17.57
C LEU A 203 0.33 20.10 -16.08
N PHE A 204 1.32 20.93 -15.72
CA PHE A 204 1.65 21.21 -14.34
C PHE A 204 0.53 21.96 -13.62
N SER A 205 -0.10 22.95 -14.25
CA SER A 205 -1.26 23.65 -13.69
C SER A 205 -2.41 22.68 -13.35
N LYS A 206 -2.68 21.69 -14.20
CA LYS A 206 -3.65 20.63 -13.91
C LYS A 206 -3.22 19.73 -12.74
N ILE A 207 -1.92 19.38 -12.65
CA ILE A 207 -1.36 18.61 -11.53
C ILE A 207 -1.50 19.40 -10.23
N LYS A 208 -1.06 20.66 -10.21
CA LYS A 208 -1.15 21.56 -9.05
C LYS A 208 -2.58 21.61 -8.52
N ASN A 209 -3.56 21.87 -9.40
CA ASN A 209 -4.97 21.88 -9.02
C ASN A 209 -5.42 20.53 -8.42
N LYS A 210 -5.14 19.40 -9.07
CA LYS A 210 -5.54 18.08 -8.55
C LYS A 210 -4.89 17.74 -7.20
N VAL A 211 -3.61 18.08 -7.01
CA VAL A 211 -2.91 17.84 -5.75
C VAL A 211 -3.46 18.73 -4.64
N THR A 212 -3.67 20.03 -4.89
CA THR A 212 -4.28 20.94 -3.92
C THR A 212 -5.69 20.48 -3.53
N GLU A 213 -6.46 19.97 -4.49
CA GLU A 213 -7.77 19.36 -4.26
C GLU A 213 -7.70 18.10 -3.39
N MET A 214 -6.71 17.23 -3.61
CA MET A 214 -6.48 16.06 -2.77
C MET A 214 -6.14 16.46 -1.33
N PHE A 215 -5.20 17.39 -1.14
CA PHE A 215 -4.83 17.86 0.20
C PHE A 215 -5.99 18.52 0.93
N TYR A 216 -6.85 19.24 0.20
CA TYR A 216 -8.09 19.77 0.77
C TYR A 216 -9.01 18.63 1.26
N LYS A 217 -9.21 17.58 0.46
CA LYS A 217 -10.02 16.43 0.86
C LYS A 217 -9.41 15.70 2.06
N GLU A 218 -8.09 15.58 2.11
CA GLU A 218 -7.40 14.97 3.24
C GLU A 218 -7.63 15.77 4.54
N GLU A 219 -7.46 17.09 4.50
CA GLU A 219 -7.63 17.93 5.69
C GLU A 219 -9.10 18.11 6.08
N ALA A 220 -10.00 18.32 5.11
CA ALA A 220 -11.40 18.64 5.36
C ALA A 220 -12.31 17.43 5.53
N ILE A 221 -11.93 16.26 5.00
CA ILE A 221 -12.76 15.05 5.00
C ILE A 221 -12.07 13.92 5.76
N LEU A 222 -10.86 13.54 5.32
CA LEU A 222 -10.18 12.36 5.85
C LEU A 222 -9.75 12.56 7.31
N SER A 223 -9.15 13.70 7.64
CA SER A 223 -8.66 13.98 9.00
C SER A 223 -9.78 13.95 10.06
N PRO A 224 -10.93 14.63 9.88
CA PRO A 224 -12.08 14.49 10.79
C PRO A 224 -12.59 13.05 10.88
N MET A 225 -12.76 12.38 9.73
CA MET A 225 -13.24 11.00 9.67
C MET A 225 -12.34 10.04 10.44
N LEU A 226 -11.02 10.20 10.33
CA LEU A 226 -10.05 9.41 11.08
C LEU A 226 -10.13 9.73 12.57
N LYS A 227 -10.24 11.01 12.95
CA LYS A 227 -10.30 11.42 14.34
C LYS A 227 -11.53 10.84 15.06
N GLU A 228 -12.66 10.78 14.39
CA GLU A 228 -13.91 10.19 14.92
C GLU A 228 -13.88 8.66 14.93
N SER A 229 -13.21 8.07 13.95
CA SER A 229 -13.22 6.61 13.76
C SER A 229 -12.19 5.90 14.64
N LEU A 230 -10.95 6.41 14.72
CA LEU A 230 -9.80 5.69 15.26
C LEU A 230 -9.62 5.87 16.77
N THR A 231 -9.15 4.81 17.41
CA THR A 231 -8.75 4.79 18.82
C THR A 231 -7.30 5.22 19.01
N ASP A 232 -6.92 5.63 20.22
CA ASP A 232 -5.53 6.00 20.53
C ASP A 232 -4.53 4.85 20.32
N GLN A 233 -4.97 3.60 20.49
CA GLN A 233 -4.14 2.43 20.21
C GLN A 233 -3.84 2.32 18.71
N GLU A 234 -4.84 2.49 17.85
CA GLU A 234 -4.62 2.44 16.39
C GLU A 234 -3.77 3.62 15.93
N TRP A 235 -3.89 4.80 16.55
CA TRP A 235 -2.98 5.91 16.29
C TRP A 235 -1.53 5.59 16.66
N ALA A 236 -1.30 4.82 17.74
CA ALA A 236 0.02 4.31 18.10
C ALA A 236 0.56 3.35 17.02
N GLU A 237 -0.27 2.41 16.56
CA GLU A 237 0.07 1.44 15.52
C GLU A 237 0.37 2.13 14.18
N ILE A 238 -0.39 3.17 13.83
CA ILE A 238 -0.15 4.00 12.64
C ILE A 238 1.20 4.72 12.77
N LYS A 239 1.46 5.37 13.90
CA LYS A 239 2.73 6.09 14.14
C LYS A 239 3.95 5.18 14.01
N GLU A 240 3.87 3.94 14.50
CA GLU A 240 4.94 2.96 14.35
C GLU A 240 5.16 2.57 12.88
N GLN A 241 4.08 2.29 12.14
CA GLN A 241 4.15 1.93 10.72
C GLN A 241 4.63 3.08 9.84
N GLU A 242 4.28 4.33 10.16
CA GLU A 242 4.74 5.52 9.42
C GLU A 242 6.28 5.65 9.46
N ALA A 243 6.93 5.16 10.51
CA ALA A 243 8.39 5.21 10.62
C ALA A 243 9.11 4.44 9.50
N GLU A 244 8.47 3.42 8.91
CA GLU A 244 9.03 2.64 7.79
C GLU A 244 9.22 3.48 6.51
N PHE A 245 8.46 4.57 6.36
CA PHE A 245 8.51 5.46 5.19
C PHE A 245 9.62 6.53 5.30
N GLY A 246 10.18 6.68 6.51
CA GLY A 246 11.18 7.69 6.83
C GLY A 246 10.67 9.12 6.63
N GLU A 247 11.58 10.03 6.29
CA GLU A 247 11.24 11.43 6.05
C GLU A 247 10.48 11.60 4.71
N VAL A 248 9.39 12.36 4.78
CA VAL A 248 8.53 12.73 3.66
C VAL A 248 8.42 14.27 3.65
N PHE A 249 8.95 14.90 2.60
CA PHE A 249 9.12 16.35 2.43
C PHE A 249 10.00 17.06 3.48
N SER A 250 9.71 16.92 4.78
CA SER A 250 10.57 17.40 5.87
C SER A 250 10.28 16.72 7.20
N VAL A 251 11.20 16.85 8.16
CA VAL A 251 10.99 16.42 9.56
C VAL A 251 10.01 17.37 10.27
N PRO A 252 8.92 16.86 10.86
CA PRO A 252 8.04 17.68 11.69
C PRO A 252 8.82 18.18 12.92
N GLY A 253 8.84 19.50 13.13
CA GLY A 253 9.74 20.15 14.10
C GLY A 253 9.55 19.78 15.58
N ALA A 254 8.55 18.96 15.93
CA ALA A 254 8.34 18.46 17.28
C ALA A 254 7.57 17.14 17.32
N ASP A 255 7.98 16.24 18.21
CA ASP A 255 7.34 14.96 18.50
C ASP A 255 6.86 14.90 19.96
N PHE A 256 5.78 15.62 20.26
CA PHE A 256 5.27 15.77 21.63
C PHE A 256 4.17 14.77 21.98
N TRP A 257 3.45 14.26 20.99
CA TRP A 257 2.41 13.28 21.21
C TRP A 257 2.98 11.88 21.46
N GLN A 258 2.60 11.29 22.59
CA GLN A 258 2.88 9.90 22.93
C GLN A 258 1.53 9.21 23.16
N PRO A 259 1.29 8.04 22.58
CA PRO A 259 0.04 7.32 22.79
C PRO A 259 -0.10 6.93 24.27
N GLU A 260 -1.30 7.07 24.84
CA GLU A 260 -1.56 6.62 26.22
C GLU A 260 -1.46 5.09 26.37
N ALA A 261 -1.63 4.36 25.27
CA ALA A 261 -1.43 2.92 25.19
C ALA A 261 -0.08 2.60 24.52
N THR A 262 0.72 1.72 25.12
CA THR A 262 1.84 1.08 24.42
C THR A 262 1.28 0.35 23.20
N ALA A 263 1.80 0.63 22.00
CA ALA A 263 1.43 -0.07 20.77
C ALA A 263 1.43 -1.59 21.02
N ALA A 264 0.24 -2.18 21.06
CA ALA A 264 0.12 -3.63 21.09
C ALA A 264 0.33 -4.12 19.66
N LYS A 265 0.97 -5.28 19.50
CA LYS A 265 1.18 -5.91 18.18
C LYS A 265 -0.14 -5.92 17.41
N PHE A 266 -0.09 -5.48 16.15
CA PHE A 266 -1.22 -5.46 15.22
C PHE A 266 -2.01 -6.78 15.25
N THR A 267 -3.17 -6.79 15.91
CA THR A 267 -4.04 -7.98 16.00
C THR A 267 -5.07 -7.97 14.87
N GLY A 268 -4.58 -8.01 13.63
CA GLY A 268 -5.42 -7.91 12.43
C GLY A 268 -6.36 -9.10 12.15
N ILE A 269 -6.57 -10.05 13.08
CA ILE A 269 -7.43 -11.21 12.86
C ILE A 269 -8.20 -11.53 14.15
N ASN A 270 -9.54 -11.49 14.05
CA ASN A 270 -10.47 -12.01 15.06
C ASN A 270 -9.97 -13.36 15.59
N ASN A 271 -9.68 -13.41 16.89
CA ASN A 271 -9.23 -14.57 17.65
C ASN A 271 -10.12 -15.81 17.42
N LYS A 272 -9.88 -16.56 16.35
CA LYS A 272 -10.21 -17.99 16.30
C LYS A 272 -9.19 -18.67 17.18
N SER A 273 -9.66 -19.31 18.26
CA SER A 273 -8.91 -19.91 19.38
C SER A 273 -7.88 -21.00 19.03
N SER A 274 -7.44 -21.09 17.78
CA SER A 274 -6.54 -22.11 17.23
C SER A 274 -5.50 -21.56 16.26
N ALA A 275 -5.43 -20.24 16.07
CA ALA A 275 -4.39 -19.62 15.24
C ALA A 275 -3.09 -19.47 16.04
N VAL A 276 -1.95 -19.71 15.39
CA VAL A 276 -0.61 -19.40 15.87
C VAL A 276 -0.32 -17.96 15.46
N GLU A 277 -0.05 -17.10 16.44
CA GLU A 277 0.44 -15.75 16.20
C GLU A 277 1.89 -15.83 15.68
N LEU A 278 2.15 -15.15 14.57
CA LEU A 278 3.48 -14.98 13.98
C LEU A 278 3.89 -13.52 14.13
N ASP A 279 5.14 -13.19 13.77
CA ASP A 279 5.64 -11.80 13.82
C ASP A 279 4.79 -10.86 12.97
N THR A 280 4.22 -11.37 11.86
CA THR A 280 3.27 -10.65 11.02
C THR A 280 2.06 -11.54 10.71
N GLY A 281 0.93 -11.23 11.34
CA GLY A 281 -0.34 -11.94 11.17
C GLY A 281 -0.46 -13.22 12.01
N ALA A 282 -1.54 -13.97 11.77
CA ALA A 282 -1.82 -15.21 12.49
C ALA A 282 -2.34 -16.28 11.53
N LEU A 283 -1.87 -17.52 11.68
CA LEU A 283 -2.25 -18.64 10.83
C LEU A 283 -2.61 -19.87 11.68
N THR A 284 -3.63 -20.61 11.26
CA THR A 284 -3.90 -21.93 11.86
C THR A 284 -2.78 -22.93 11.50
N PRO A 285 -2.52 -23.95 12.33
CA PRO A 285 -1.58 -25.01 11.98
C PRO A 285 -1.86 -25.68 10.63
N GLN A 286 -3.14 -25.78 10.24
CA GLN A 286 -3.54 -26.29 8.93
C GLN A 286 -3.08 -25.38 7.79
N GLN A 287 -3.24 -24.05 7.94
CA GLN A 287 -2.76 -23.08 6.95
C GLN A 287 -1.24 -23.07 6.85
N ILE A 288 -0.52 -23.16 7.98
CA ILE A 288 0.96 -23.26 7.99
C ILE A 288 1.41 -24.49 7.19
N ASN A 289 0.83 -25.66 7.47
CA ASN A 289 1.16 -26.87 6.72
C ASN A 289 0.80 -26.75 5.24
N ALA A 290 -0.34 -26.16 4.90
CA ALA A 290 -0.75 -25.95 3.51
C ALA A 290 0.21 -25.03 2.75
N LEU A 291 0.62 -23.90 3.35
CA LEU A 291 1.60 -23.00 2.74
C LEU A 291 2.93 -23.71 2.51
N LEU A 292 3.51 -24.30 3.56
CA LEU A 292 4.82 -24.94 3.45
C LEU A 292 4.86 -26.12 2.47
N THR A 293 3.72 -26.79 2.20
CA THR A 293 3.63 -27.88 1.21
C THR A 293 3.33 -27.42 -0.21
N ASN A 294 2.99 -26.14 -0.42
CA ASN A 294 2.72 -25.53 -1.73
C ASN A 294 3.76 -24.48 -2.14
N LEU A 295 4.83 -24.30 -1.37
CA LEU A 295 5.96 -23.48 -1.79
C LEU A 295 6.61 -24.05 -3.06
N PRO A 296 7.14 -23.21 -3.96
CA PRO A 296 7.87 -23.65 -5.16
C PRO A 296 9.29 -24.15 -4.84
N VAL A 297 9.55 -24.51 -3.59
CA VAL A 297 10.83 -25.02 -3.06
C VAL A 297 10.56 -26.12 -2.05
N ASP A 298 11.47 -27.08 -1.95
CA ASP A 298 11.50 -28.05 -0.87
C ASP A 298 12.30 -27.52 0.31
N ILE A 299 11.74 -27.59 1.50
CA ILE A 299 12.37 -27.23 2.78
C ILE A 299 12.59 -28.50 3.59
N THR A 300 13.77 -28.67 4.17
CA THR A 300 14.04 -29.61 5.28
C THR A 300 14.63 -28.82 6.44
N PHE A 301 14.09 -28.98 7.65
CA PHE A 301 14.56 -28.31 8.85
C PHE A 301 15.15 -29.31 9.84
N VAL A 302 16.36 -29.00 10.29
CA VAL A 302 17.12 -29.72 11.31
C VAL A 302 17.29 -28.78 12.50
N ASP A 303 16.92 -29.21 13.71
CA ASP A 303 16.94 -28.35 14.89
C ASP A 303 18.34 -28.13 15.49
N GLU A 304 18.41 -27.43 16.61
CA GLU A 304 19.64 -27.17 17.34
C GLU A 304 20.36 -28.44 17.83
N ASN A 305 19.62 -29.54 17.95
CA ASN A 305 20.11 -30.84 18.34
C ASN A 305 20.54 -31.68 17.14
N ASP A 306 20.60 -31.12 15.93
CA ASP A 306 20.95 -31.81 14.69
C ASP A 306 19.95 -32.91 14.30
N GLU A 307 18.70 -32.82 14.77
CA GLU A 307 17.63 -33.77 14.44
C GLU A 307 16.70 -33.21 13.38
N VAL A 308 16.34 -34.03 12.39
CA VAL A 308 15.37 -33.64 11.36
C VAL A 308 13.99 -33.47 12.01
N ARG A 309 13.43 -32.25 12.01
CA ARG A 309 12.11 -31.98 12.61
C ARG A 309 11.01 -31.83 11.57
N TYR A 310 11.36 -31.41 10.37
CA TYR A 310 10.38 -31.11 9.34
C TYR A 310 10.96 -31.29 7.94
N PHE A 311 10.10 -31.66 6.99
CA PHE A 311 10.36 -31.49 5.56
C PHE A 311 9.06 -31.26 4.81
N SER A 312 9.06 -30.33 3.85
CA SER A 312 7.91 -30.04 3.00
C SER A 312 7.78 -31.11 1.93
N GLN A 313 6.69 -31.86 1.96
CA GLN A 313 6.38 -32.89 0.96
C GLN A 313 5.75 -32.26 -0.28
N THR A 314 6.48 -31.39 -0.99
CA THR A 314 5.94 -30.75 -2.20
C THR A 314 5.71 -31.79 -3.31
N LYS A 315 4.86 -31.43 -4.28
CA LYS A 315 4.51 -32.30 -5.40
C LYS A 315 5.69 -32.56 -6.35
N GLU A 316 6.54 -31.56 -6.53
CA GLU A 316 7.66 -31.58 -7.49
C GLU A 316 9.01 -31.79 -6.81
N ARG A 317 9.02 -32.53 -5.71
CA ARG A 317 10.21 -32.65 -4.86
C ARG A 317 11.44 -33.17 -5.62
N VAL A 318 12.59 -32.56 -5.35
CA VAL A 318 13.86 -32.96 -5.97
C VAL A 318 14.42 -34.21 -5.30
N PHE A 319 14.41 -34.23 -3.96
CA PHE A 319 14.92 -35.34 -3.17
C PHE A 319 13.81 -36.03 -2.40
N THR A 320 13.70 -37.34 -2.55
CA THR A 320 12.70 -38.10 -1.79
C THR A 320 13.13 -38.21 -0.34
N ARG A 321 12.21 -37.86 0.57
CA ARG A 321 12.33 -38.03 2.02
C ARG A 321 11.18 -38.90 2.51
N THR A 322 11.48 -39.83 3.43
CA THR A 322 10.47 -40.70 4.06
C THR A 322 10.15 -40.17 5.45
N LYS A 323 8.91 -40.35 5.91
CA LYS A 323 8.50 -39.92 7.27
C LYS A 323 9.36 -40.51 8.39
N SER A 324 10.04 -41.64 8.14
CA SER A 324 10.95 -42.30 9.07
C SER A 324 12.21 -41.50 9.43
N ILE A 325 12.54 -40.42 8.71
CA ILE A 325 13.71 -39.59 9.03
C ILE A 325 13.44 -38.58 10.15
N ILE A 326 12.17 -38.32 10.49
CA ILE A 326 11.83 -37.36 11.56
C ILE A 326 12.41 -37.86 12.89
N GLY A 327 13.12 -36.99 13.60
CA GLY A 327 13.87 -37.29 14.83
C GLY A 327 15.23 -37.96 14.60
N ARG A 328 15.60 -38.26 13.35
CA ARG A 328 16.92 -38.83 13.04
C ARG A 328 17.97 -37.72 13.00
N LYS A 329 19.17 -38.01 13.51
CA LYS A 329 20.35 -37.14 13.38
C LYS A 329 20.73 -36.94 11.91
N VAL A 330 20.98 -35.70 11.50
CA VAL A 330 21.28 -35.32 10.10
C VAL A 330 22.49 -36.06 9.53
N GLN A 331 23.49 -36.35 10.36
CA GLN A 331 24.70 -37.12 9.99
C GLN A 331 24.34 -38.53 9.52
N ASN A 332 23.31 -39.14 10.12
CA ASN A 332 22.86 -40.48 9.75
C ASN A 332 22.01 -40.49 8.47
N CYS A 333 21.55 -39.32 8.01
CA CYS A 333 20.74 -39.19 6.79
C CYS A 333 21.59 -39.12 5.52
N HIS A 334 22.93 -39.06 5.64
CA HIS A 334 23.85 -38.89 4.53
C HIS A 334 24.83 -40.07 4.41
N PRO A 335 25.32 -40.39 3.18
CA PRO A 335 26.37 -41.38 2.99
C PRO A 335 27.67 -41.02 3.74
N PRO A 336 28.46 -42.01 4.21
CA PRO A 336 29.69 -41.76 4.97
C PRO A 336 30.67 -40.80 4.29
N GLU A 337 30.74 -40.83 2.97
CA GLU A 337 31.62 -39.97 2.18
C GLU A 337 31.27 -38.48 2.27
N SER A 338 30.01 -38.12 2.57
CA SER A 338 29.55 -36.72 2.65
C SER A 338 29.25 -36.23 4.07
N VAL A 339 29.26 -37.10 5.08
CA VAL A 339 28.94 -36.72 6.48
C VAL A 339 29.86 -35.62 6.99
N HIS A 340 31.15 -35.67 6.68
CA HIS A 340 32.12 -34.67 7.11
C HIS A 340 31.80 -33.25 6.59
N VAL A 341 31.20 -33.14 5.41
CA VAL A 341 30.76 -31.86 4.84
C VAL A 341 29.55 -31.33 5.60
N VAL A 342 28.58 -32.21 5.89
CA VAL A 342 27.37 -31.88 6.67
C VAL A 342 27.75 -31.40 8.07
N GLU A 343 28.63 -32.13 8.76
CA GLU A 343 29.13 -31.74 10.07
C GLU A 343 29.84 -30.39 10.04
N LYS A 344 30.66 -30.14 9.02
CA LYS A 344 31.34 -28.85 8.85
C LYS A 344 30.32 -27.71 8.70
N ILE A 345 29.30 -27.86 7.85
CA ILE A 345 28.27 -26.82 7.64
C ILE A 345 27.53 -26.54 8.94
N VAL A 346 27.06 -27.57 9.63
CA VAL A 346 26.32 -27.43 10.91
C VAL A 346 27.20 -26.76 11.97
N ASN A 347 28.47 -27.14 12.09
CA ASN A 347 29.38 -26.53 13.06
C ASN A 347 29.72 -25.07 12.71
N ASP A 348 29.94 -24.77 11.43
CA ASP A 348 30.18 -23.40 10.95
C ASP A 348 28.94 -22.51 11.21
N PHE A 349 27.72 -23.06 11.12
CA PHE A 349 26.48 -22.34 11.43
C PHE A 349 26.26 -22.14 12.94
N LYS A 350 26.47 -23.19 13.75
CA LYS A 350 26.39 -23.13 15.22
C LYS A 350 27.36 -22.12 15.83
N SER A 351 28.58 -22.06 15.28
CA SER A 351 29.62 -21.11 15.72
C SER A 351 29.43 -19.69 15.18
N GLY A 352 28.49 -19.50 14.24
CA GLY A 352 28.25 -18.21 13.58
C GLY A 352 29.34 -17.82 12.56
N LYS A 353 30.26 -18.72 12.22
CA LYS A 353 31.32 -18.49 11.24
C LYS A 353 30.77 -18.30 9.83
N HIS A 354 29.70 -19.02 9.50
CA HIS A 354 28.94 -18.86 8.27
C HIS A 354 27.44 -18.95 8.58
N ASN A 355 26.59 -18.33 7.76
CA ASN A 355 25.13 -18.41 7.91
C ASN A 355 24.44 -19.04 6.69
N THR A 356 25.16 -19.24 5.60
CA THR A 356 24.66 -19.85 4.37
C THR A 356 25.71 -20.75 3.73
N ALA A 357 25.26 -21.74 2.96
CA ALA A 357 26.09 -22.56 2.09
C ALA A 357 25.26 -23.00 0.88
N ASP A 358 25.78 -22.79 -0.32
CA ASP A 358 25.02 -22.95 -1.56
C ASP A 358 25.68 -24.00 -2.46
N PHE A 359 24.88 -24.85 -3.08
CA PHE A 359 25.30 -25.88 -4.01
C PHE A 359 24.38 -25.88 -5.24
N TRP A 360 24.92 -26.28 -6.38
CA TRP A 360 24.13 -26.52 -7.57
C TRP A 360 24.66 -27.74 -8.32
N LEU A 361 23.74 -28.50 -8.90
CA LEU A 361 24.08 -29.65 -9.72
C LEU A 361 23.08 -29.86 -10.84
N GLU A 362 23.52 -30.57 -11.86
CA GLU A 362 22.62 -31.10 -12.89
C GLU A 362 22.23 -32.53 -12.53
N LEU A 363 20.92 -32.78 -12.47
CA LEU A 363 20.37 -34.09 -12.14
C LEU A 363 19.21 -34.39 -13.09
N ASN A 364 19.32 -35.46 -13.89
CA ASN A 364 18.28 -35.90 -14.83
C ASN A 364 17.78 -34.78 -15.77
N GLY A 365 18.70 -33.92 -16.26
CA GLY A 365 18.36 -32.79 -17.13
C GLY A 365 17.72 -31.59 -16.42
N LYS A 366 17.65 -31.61 -15.09
CA LYS A 366 17.20 -30.48 -14.26
C LYS A 366 18.39 -29.79 -13.61
N PHE A 367 18.35 -28.47 -13.52
CA PHE A 367 19.34 -27.68 -12.78
C PHE A 367 18.84 -27.44 -11.35
N ILE A 368 19.41 -28.18 -10.41
CA ILE A 368 19.01 -28.15 -9.00
C ILE A 368 19.87 -27.15 -8.25
N TYR A 369 19.23 -26.21 -7.57
CA TYR A 369 19.87 -25.31 -6.61
C TYR A 369 19.50 -25.74 -5.19
N ILE A 370 20.51 -25.86 -4.32
CA ILE A 370 20.38 -26.25 -2.92
C ILE A 370 21.03 -25.17 -2.07
N LYS A 371 20.32 -24.69 -1.06
CA LYS A 371 20.79 -23.67 -0.14
C LYS A 371 20.57 -24.12 1.29
N TYR A 372 21.63 -24.11 2.09
CA TYR A 372 21.57 -24.29 3.53
C TYR A 372 21.60 -22.92 4.20
N LEU A 373 20.75 -22.71 5.20
CA LEU A 373 20.66 -21.47 5.98
C LEU A 373 20.70 -21.80 7.48
N ALA A 374 21.44 -21.01 8.25
CA ALA A 374 21.34 -21.00 9.70
C ALA A 374 20.06 -20.27 10.12
N VAL A 375 19.17 -20.95 10.83
CA VAL A 375 17.95 -20.37 11.42
C VAL A 375 18.30 -19.87 12.82
N LYS A 376 17.94 -18.63 13.12
CA LYS A 376 18.24 -17.95 14.39
C LYS A 376 17.00 -17.25 14.92
N ASP A 377 16.93 -17.08 16.24
CA ASP A 377 15.90 -16.25 16.88
C ASP A 377 16.22 -14.75 16.78
N GLU A 378 15.32 -13.90 17.28
CA GLU A 378 15.45 -12.44 17.32
C GLU A 378 16.72 -11.96 18.05
N HIS A 379 17.29 -12.78 18.93
CA HIS A 379 18.52 -12.48 19.67
C HIS A 379 19.77 -13.06 18.99
N GLY A 380 19.63 -13.63 17.80
CA GLY A 380 20.73 -14.21 17.02
C GLY A 380 21.19 -15.59 17.51
N LYS A 381 20.45 -16.25 18.41
CA LYS A 381 20.76 -17.60 18.88
C LYS A 381 20.38 -18.63 17.81
N TYR A 382 21.30 -19.55 17.53
CA TYR A 382 21.08 -20.63 16.58
C TYR A 382 19.93 -21.57 17.03
N MET A 383 18.93 -21.74 16.16
CA MET A 383 17.77 -22.62 16.34
C MET A 383 17.83 -23.87 15.45
N GLY A 384 18.69 -23.89 14.44
CA GLY A 384 18.78 -25.02 13.51
C GLY A 384 19.32 -24.65 12.14
N THR A 385 19.33 -25.64 11.26
CA THR A 385 19.72 -25.50 9.85
C THR A 385 18.52 -25.82 8.97
N MET A 386 18.24 -24.93 8.01
CA MET A 386 17.24 -25.14 6.97
C MET A 386 17.93 -25.44 5.64
N GLU A 387 17.60 -26.57 5.03
CA GLU A 387 17.93 -26.91 3.64
C GLU A 387 16.76 -26.48 2.76
N VAL A 388 17.04 -25.74 1.70
CA VAL A 388 16.09 -25.36 0.64
C VAL A 388 16.59 -25.93 -0.67
N SER A 389 15.76 -26.69 -1.39
CA SER A 389 16.08 -27.24 -2.72
C SER A 389 15.05 -26.82 -3.75
N GLN A 390 15.50 -26.47 -4.95
CA GLN A 390 14.63 -26.04 -6.04
C GLN A 390 15.16 -26.49 -7.41
N ASP A 391 14.27 -27.00 -8.28
CA ASP A 391 14.54 -27.10 -9.71
C ASP A 391 14.35 -25.73 -10.35
N ILE A 392 15.45 -25.07 -10.72
CA ILE A 392 15.43 -23.73 -11.30
C ILE A 392 15.58 -23.73 -12.82
N THR A 393 15.39 -24.88 -13.48
CA THR A 393 15.52 -25.00 -14.94
C THR A 393 14.64 -23.99 -15.67
N ALA A 394 13.36 -23.93 -15.32
CA ALA A 394 12.41 -23.01 -15.95
C ALA A 394 12.73 -21.55 -15.63
N LEU A 395 13.16 -21.26 -14.39
CA LEU A 395 13.55 -19.92 -13.98
C LEU A 395 14.79 -19.42 -14.73
N ARG A 396 15.78 -20.30 -14.97
CA ARG A 396 16.98 -19.97 -15.76
C ARG A 396 16.68 -19.69 -17.24
N ALA A 397 15.53 -20.15 -17.75
CA ALA A 397 15.12 -19.98 -19.14
C ALA A 397 14.24 -18.74 -19.37
N LEU A 398 13.89 -17.99 -18.33
CA LEU A 398 13.09 -16.77 -18.48
C LEU A 398 13.88 -15.67 -19.20
N GLU A 399 13.24 -15.05 -20.19
CA GLU A 399 13.75 -13.91 -20.94
C GLU A 399 12.67 -12.82 -21.08
N GLY A 400 13.08 -11.56 -21.25
CA GLY A 400 12.17 -10.43 -21.42
C GLY A 400 11.35 -10.10 -20.16
N GLU A 401 10.10 -9.66 -20.35
CA GLU A 401 9.20 -9.27 -19.26
C GLU A 401 7.78 -9.78 -19.50
N ARG A 402 7.08 -10.16 -18.41
CA ARG A 402 5.66 -10.51 -18.44
C ARG A 402 4.91 -9.77 -17.34
N ARG A 403 4.20 -8.72 -17.72
CA ARG A 403 3.46 -7.82 -16.80
C ARG A 403 1.95 -8.05 -16.72
N LEU A 404 1.42 -8.92 -17.59
CA LEU A 404 0.00 -9.24 -17.68
C LEU A 404 -0.25 -10.73 -17.47
N LEU A 405 -1.44 -11.05 -16.94
CA LEU A 405 -1.89 -12.41 -16.69
C LEU A 405 -2.06 -13.20 -18.01
N GLN A 406 -1.50 -14.40 -18.07
CA GLN A 406 -1.73 -15.38 -19.13
C GLN A 406 -1.74 -16.79 -18.52
N TYR A 407 -2.88 -17.46 -18.52
CA TYR A 407 -2.89 -18.86 -18.10
C TYR A 407 -2.23 -19.73 -19.17
N GLU A 408 -1.36 -20.65 -18.76
CA GLU A 408 -0.94 -21.71 -19.66
C GLU A 408 -2.17 -22.57 -19.99
N LYS A 409 -2.40 -22.88 -21.27
CA LYS A 409 -3.50 -23.76 -21.67
C LYS A 409 -3.23 -25.14 -21.09
N SER A 410 -3.98 -25.54 -20.06
CA SER A 410 -3.89 -26.89 -19.53
C SER A 410 -4.35 -27.87 -20.62
N ASN A 411 -3.46 -28.75 -21.07
CA ASN A 411 -3.79 -29.86 -21.98
C ASN A 411 -4.57 -31.00 -21.30
N THR A 412 -5.16 -30.74 -20.13
CA THR A 412 -6.02 -31.70 -19.43
C THR A 412 -7.47 -31.37 -19.76
N PRO A 413 -8.23 -32.27 -20.40
CA PRO A 413 -9.65 -32.03 -20.62
C PRO A 413 -10.36 -31.86 -19.27
N PRO A 414 -11.37 -30.98 -19.17
CA PRO A 414 -12.16 -30.84 -17.96
C PRO A 414 -12.86 -32.17 -17.65
N ASN A 415 -12.69 -32.66 -16.42
CA ASN A 415 -13.44 -33.79 -15.86
C ASN A 415 -14.89 -33.41 -15.59
#